data_AF-A0A1I7VRS3-F1
#
_entry.id   AF-A0A1I7VRS3-F1
#
_cell.length_a   1.000
_cell.length_b   1.000
_cell.length_c   1.000
_cell.angle_alpha   90.00
_cell.angle_beta   90.00
_cell.angle_gamma   90.00
#
_symmetry.space_group_name_H-M   'P 1'
#
loop_
_entity.id
_entity.type
_entity.pdbx_description
1 polymer ?
#
loop_
_entity_poly.entity_id
_entity_poly.type
_entity_poly.pdbx_seq_one_letter_code
_entity_poly.pdbx_strand_id
1 'polypeptide(L)'
;MMAVPKLTGLFFWLLLFLSSFLGSIFLLFPFIPLVYFAPCVWRTIADCFIGYWLFLPSSLCDYILGVKFHITGDMISCSEPALIIMNHRTRLDWMFFWNALYKMDPWLLTTEKISLKQPLKCIPGAGWAMQCAAYLFLERNYKSDADTINDMITYYKDVGRHYQILLFPEGTDHSKRAAKRSDEFAMQRGLPIYHFVLHPRTKGFSYMIQVMRQKSYLKNVYDITVGYPDEIVSSELEILQNGRFPHAVHFDVKKYNENDLPKDNCGLANWINKIWREKENRLENFYKADVSHRQFLPCSEKEKWPVHTAGIALQLFKQQQQQQQMNQKFE
;
A
#
# COMPACT_ATOMS: atom_id res chain seq x y z
N MET A 1 24.79 -23.38 11.73
CA MET A 1 24.67 -23.79 10.31
C MET A 1 23.81 -22.76 9.61
N MET A 2 24.36 -22.00 8.65
CA MET A 2 23.55 -21.11 7.82
C MET A 2 22.62 -21.99 6.99
N ALA A 3 21.31 -21.87 7.21
CA ALA A 3 20.32 -22.57 6.40
C ALA A 3 20.55 -22.18 4.94
N VAL A 4 20.81 -23.16 4.08
CA VAL A 4 20.88 -22.93 2.64
C VAL A 4 19.55 -22.31 2.22
N PRO A 5 19.54 -21.11 1.63
CA PRO A 5 18.32 -20.48 1.13
C PRO A 5 17.52 -21.50 0.33
N LYS A 6 16.25 -21.76 0.68
CA LYS A 6 15.41 -22.60 -0.19
C LYS A 6 15.41 -21.96 -1.59
N LEU A 7 15.66 -22.76 -2.63
CA LEU A 7 15.83 -22.27 -4.00
C LEU A 7 14.71 -21.31 -4.43
N THR A 8 13.47 -21.53 -3.98
CA THR A 8 12.31 -20.66 -4.25
C THR A 8 12.52 -19.22 -3.78
N GLY A 9 12.97 -19.00 -2.54
CA GLY A 9 13.15 -17.65 -1.98
C GLY A 9 14.32 -16.92 -2.63
N LEU A 10 15.42 -17.63 -2.90
CA LEU A 10 16.57 -17.10 -3.63
C LEU A 10 16.20 -16.73 -5.06
N PHE A 11 15.51 -17.62 -5.77
CA PHE A 11 15.05 -17.38 -7.15
C PHE A 11 14.11 -16.19 -7.23
N PHE A 12 13.14 -16.10 -6.31
CA PHE A 12 12.20 -14.98 -6.23
C PHE A 12 12.94 -13.63 -6.09
N TRP A 13 13.82 -13.51 -5.11
CA TRP A 13 14.56 -12.25 -4.89
C TRP A 13 15.58 -11.95 -5.98
N LEU A 14 16.26 -12.97 -6.53
CA LEU A 14 17.18 -12.79 -7.64
C LEU A 14 16.45 -12.27 -8.89
N LEU A 15 15.28 -12.83 -9.18
CA LEU A 15 14.45 -12.40 -10.30
C LEU A 15 13.94 -10.97 -10.12
N LEU A 16 13.47 -10.61 -8.92
CA LEU A 16 13.03 -9.23 -8.64
C LEU A 16 14.21 -8.25 -8.69
N PHE A 17 15.36 -8.61 -8.13
CA PHE A 17 16.54 -7.75 -8.18
C PHE A 17 17.03 -7.55 -9.61
N LEU A 18 17.24 -8.64 -10.37
CA LEU A 18 17.77 -8.56 -11.72
C LEU A 18 16.79 -7.82 -12.65
N SER A 19 15.50 -8.10 -12.57
CA SER A 19 14.49 -7.43 -13.40
C SER A 19 14.35 -5.94 -13.05
N SER A 20 14.35 -5.55 -11.77
CA SER A 20 14.31 -4.13 -11.38
C SER A 20 15.60 -3.40 -11.73
N PHE A 21 16.76 -4.05 -11.60
CA PHE A 21 18.06 -3.49 -11.94
C PHE A 21 18.19 -3.25 -13.45
N LEU A 22 17.95 -4.29 -14.26
CA LEU A 22 17.98 -4.18 -15.72
C LEU A 22 16.86 -3.27 -16.23
N GLY A 23 15.66 -3.34 -15.66
CA GLY A 23 14.56 -2.45 -16.01
C GLY A 23 14.89 -0.98 -15.76
N SER A 24 15.53 -0.66 -14.63
CA SER A 24 15.96 0.71 -14.36
C SER A 24 16.97 1.22 -15.38
N ILE A 25 17.93 0.39 -15.78
CA ILE A 25 18.99 0.76 -16.72
C ILE A 25 18.49 0.83 -18.16
N PHE A 26 17.72 -0.16 -18.61
CA PHE A 26 17.39 -0.32 -20.02
C PHE A 26 15.99 0.19 -20.39
N LEU A 27 15.06 0.30 -19.43
CA LEU A 27 13.70 0.78 -19.69
C LEU A 27 13.47 2.21 -19.20
N LEU A 28 14.07 2.63 -18.07
CA LEU A 28 13.87 3.98 -17.53
C LEU A 28 14.98 4.95 -17.94
N PHE A 29 16.25 4.55 -17.84
CA PHE A 29 17.40 5.43 -18.10
C PHE A 29 17.39 6.11 -19.49
N PRO A 30 17.02 5.43 -20.60
CA PRO A 30 16.97 6.05 -21.92
C PRO A 30 16.00 7.23 -22.02
N PHE A 31 15.00 7.30 -21.13
CA PHE A 31 13.99 8.34 -21.12
C PHE A 31 14.28 9.46 -20.10
N ILE A 32 15.36 9.38 -19.31
CA ILE A 32 15.75 10.43 -18.35
C ILE A 32 15.88 11.82 -18.98
N PRO A 33 16.38 12.01 -20.23
CA PRO A 33 16.39 13.33 -20.84
C PRO A 33 15.01 14.01 -20.86
N LEU A 34 13.92 13.24 -20.91
CA LEU A 34 12.56 13.77 -20.86
C LEU A 34 12.21 14.43 -19.52
N VAL A 35 12.92 14.13 -18.43
CA VAL A 35 12.76 14.84 -17.15
C VAL A 35 12.95 16.34 -17.33
N TYR A 36 13.87 16.76 -18.22
CA TYR A 36 14.16 18.16 -18.49
C TYR A 36 13.30 18.72 -19.63
N PHE A 37 13.12 17.96 -20.72
CA PHE A 37 12.48 18.47 -21.93
C PHE A 37 10.96 18.30 -21.96
N ALA A 38 10.42 17.27 -21.29
CA ALA A 38 8.99 16.95 -21.29
C ALA A 38 8.58 16.25 -19.97
N PRO A 39 8.57 16.95 -18.82
CA PRO A 39 8.37 16.34 -17.50
C PRO A 39 7.07 15.52 -17.37
N CYS A 40 5.97 15.98 -17.98
CA CYS A 40 4.69 15.27 -17.96
C CYS A 40 4.73 13.97 -18.78
N VAL A 41 5.46 13.97 -19.90
CA VAL A 41 5.67 12.78 -20.74
C VAL A 41 6.55 11.78 -19.99
N TRP A 42 7.67 12.25 -19.40
CA TRP A 42 8.49 11.43 -18.51
C TRP A 42 7.66 10.76 -17.42
N ARG A 43 6.82 11.55 -16.71
CA ARG A 43 6.00 11.02 -15.62
C ARG A 43 5.11 9.88 -16.08
N THR A 44 4.45 10.06 -17.22
CA THR A 44 3.56 9.05 -17.81
C THR A 44 4.35 7.79 -18.20
N ILE A 45 5.49 7.95 -18.86
CA ILE A 45 6.34 6.82 -19.26
C ILE A 45 6.85 6.05 -18.05
N ALA A 46 7.40 6.74 -17.05
CA ALA A 46 7.94 6.12 -15.86
C ALA A 46 6.85 5.42 -15.03
N ASP A 47 5.67 6.04 -14.88
CA ASP A 47 4.52 5.42 -14.21
C ASP A 47 4.06 4.14 -14.92
N CYS A 48 3.97 4.16 -16.26
CA CYS A 48 3.59 2.98 -17.03
C CYS A 48 4.62 1.86 -16.91
N PHE A 49 5.92 2.15 -17.12
CA PHE A 49 6.96 1.11 -17.04
C PHE A 49 7.05 0.49 -15.66
N ILE A 50 6.96 1.31 -14.61
CA ILE A 50 7.00 0.81 -13.23
C ILE A 50 5.74 0.01 -12.94
N GLY A 51 4.56 0.52 -13.26
CA GLY A 51 3.31 -0.22 -13.04
C GLY A 51 3.26 -1.56 -13.78
N TYR A 52 3.76 -1.62 -15.01
CA TYR A 52 3.91 -2.89 -15.73
C TYR A 52 4.93 -3.82 -15.08
N TRP A 53 6.04 -3.29 -14.56
CA TRP A 53 7.00 -4.09 -13.81
C TRP A 53 6.37 -4.64 -12.52
N LEU A 54 5.48 -3.90 -11.85
CA LEU A 54 4.74 -4.36 -10.65
C LEU A 54 3.80 -5.56 -10.92
N PHE A 55 3.44 -5.83 -12.18
CA PHE A 55 2.74 -7.07 -12.54
C PHE A 55 3.59 -8.31 -12.29
N LEU A 56 4.92 -8.22 -12.41
CA LEU A 56 5.82 -9.34 -12.18
C LEU A 56 5.74 -9.84 -10.73
N PRO A 57 6.07 -9.06 -9.68
CA PRO A 57 5.98 -9.53 -8.30
C PRO A 57 4.56 -9.97 -7.92
N SER A 58 3.53 -9.28 -8.43
CA SER A 58 2.14 -9.67 -8.21
C SER A 58 1.85 -11.07 -8.79
N SER A 59 2.20 -11.28 -10.05
CA SER A 59 2.00 -12.56 -10.73
C SER A 59 2.83 -13.69 -10.13
N LEU A 60 4.06 -13.41 -9.68
CA LEU A 60 4.88 -14.38 -8.97
C LEU A 60 4.19 -14.84 -7.67
N CYS A 61 3.62 -13.90 -6.90
CA CYS A 61 2.92 -14.23 -5.65
C CYS A 61 1.65 -15.06 -5.90
N ASP A 62 0.78 -14.64 -6.82
CA ASP A 62 -0.50 -15.31 -7.07
C ASP A 62 -0.31 -16.64 -7.82
N TYR A 63 0.34 -16.62 -8.99
CA TYR A 63 0.37 -17.78 -9.89
C TYR A 63 1.50 -18.77 -9.64
N ILE A 64 2.69 -18.29 -9.26
CA ILE A 64 3.86 -19.19 -9.08
C ILE A 64 3.91 -19.70 -7.64
N LEU A 65 3.70 -18.81 -6.68
CA LEU A 65 3.79 -19.13 -5.25
C LEU A 65 2.44 -19.56 -4.66
N GLY A 66 1.34 -19.35 -5.38
CA GLY A 66 0.01 -19.83 -4.99
C GLY A 66 -0.62 -19.07 -3.83
N VAL A 67 -0.18 -17.83 -3.57
CA VAL A 67 -0.72 -17.00 -2.49
C VAL A 67 -2.15 -16.56 -2.83
N LYS A 68 -3.11 -16.90 -1.97
CA LYS A 68 -4.52 -16.53 -2.18
C LYS A 68 -4.82 -15.14 -1.62
N PHE A 69 -5.24 -14.21 -2.47
CA PHE A 69 -5.61 -12.87 -2.03
C PHE A 69 -7.12 -12.75 -1.90
N HIS A 70 -7.59 -12.51 -0.67
CA HIS A 70 -8.98 -12.27 -0.35
C HIS A 70 -9.20 -10.78 -0.14
N ILE A 71 -10.03 -10.16 -0.97
CA ILE A 71 -10.27 -8.71 -0.91
C ILE A 71 -11.76 -8.48 -0.73
N THR A 72 -12.11 -7.64 0.23
CA THR A 72 -13.48 -7.25 0.54
C THR A 72 -13.59 -5.73 0.72
N GLY A 73 -14.83 -5.22 0.62
CA GLY A 73 -15.13 -3.81 0.86
C GLY A 73 -15.09 -2.97 -0.42
N ASP A 74 -14.75 -1.69 -0.31
CA ASP A 74 -14.91 -0.72 -1.40
C ASP A 74 -13.78 -0.74 -2.45
N MET A 75 -14.11 -0.53 -3.72
CA MET A 75 -13.14 -0.34 -4.80
C MET A 75 -12.34 0.97 -4.64
N ILE A 76 -11.03 0.90 -4.87
CA ILE A 76 -10.17 2.07 -4.96
C ILE A 76 -10.25 2.67 -6.37
N SER A 77 -10.66 3.93 -6.47
CA SER A 77 -10.71 4.64 -7.76
C SER A 77 -9.32 5.10 -8.21
N CYS A 78 -8.93 4.75 -9.43
CA CYS A 78 -7.74 5.26 -10.10
C CYS A 78 -7.93 6.68 -10.67
N SER A 79 -9.19 7.13 -10.82
CA SER A 79 -9.54 8.41 -11.45
C SER A 79 -9.57 9.60 -10.49
N GLU A 80 -9.32 9.39 -9.20
CA GLU A 80 -9.36 10.44 -8.19
C GLU A 80 -8.13 10.37 -7.28
N PRO A 81 -7.54 11.52 -6.89
CA PRO A 81 -6.43 11.52 -5.96
C PRO A 81 -6.90 11.14 -4.56
N ALA A 82 -6.18 10.23 -3.91
CA ALA A 82 -6.58 9.68 -2.63
C ALA A 82 -5.40 9.36 -1.73
N LEU A 83 -5.67 9.32 -0.43
CA LEU A 83 -4.74 8.77 0.55
C LEU A 83 -5.21 7.36 0.92
N ILE A 84 -4.31 6.38 0.87
CA ILE A 84 -4.55 5.03 1.37
C ILE A 84 -3.84 4.91 2.72
N ILE A 85 -4.56 4.48 3.76
CA ILE A 85 -3.99 4.21 5.07
C ILE A 85 -4.11 2.72 5.39
N MET A 86 -3.00 2.07 5.72
CA MET A 86 -2.95 0.63 5.98
C MET A 86 -2.23 0.33 7.30
N ASN A 87 -2.67 -0.69 8.04
CA ASN A 87 -1.88 -1.21 9.16
C ASN A 87 -0.63 -1.92 8.63
N HIS A 88 0.48 -1.87 9.37
CA HIS A 88 1.78 -2.36 8.89
C HIS A 88 2.22 -3.61 9.67
N ARG A 89 1.75 -4.77 9.25
CA ARG A 89 2.03 -6.03 9.94
C ARG A 89 3.42 -6.58 9.60
N THR A 90 3.84 -6.48 8.34
CA THR A 90 5.10 -7.06 7.85
C THR A 90 5.84 -6.09 6.93
N ARG A 91 7.15 -6.27 6.77
CA ARG A 91 7.92 -5.48 5.80
C ARG A 91 7.53 -5.71 4.34
N LEU A 92 6.66 -6.69 4.06
CA LEU A 92 6.25 -7.13 2.73
C LEU A 92 4.83 -6.68 2.38
N ASP A 93 4.12 -5.99 3.27
CA ASP A 93 2.70 -5.64 3.08
C ASP A 93 2.46 -4.87 1.76
N TRP A 94 3.38 -3.98 1.36
CA TRP A 94 3.30 -3.25 0.09
C TRP A 94 3.29 -4.18 -1.13
N MET A 95 4.11 -5.23 -1.10
CA MET A 95 4.23 -6.19 -2.21
C MET A 95 2.96 -7.02 -2.35
N PHE A 96 2.40 -7.46 -1.22
CA PHE A 96 1.13 -8.16 -1.21
C PHE A 96 -0.03 -7.25 -1.61
N PHE A 97 0.03 -5.98 -1.23
CA PHE A 97 -1.00 -5.00 -1.57
C PHE A 97 -1.09 -4.72 -3.07
N TRP A 98 0.00 -4.82 -3.84
CA TRP A 98 -0.06 -4.73 -5.31
C TRP A 98 -0.99 -5.78 -5.94
N ASN A 99 -1.10 -6.97 -5.34
CA ASN A 99 -2.07 -7.97 -5.81
C ASN A 99 -3.51 -7.53 -5.57
N ALA A 100 -3.77 -6.81 -4.46
CA ALA A 100 -5.08 -6.25 -4.20
C ALA A 100 -5.43 -5.15 -5.20
N LEU A 101 -4.50 -4.22 -5.42
CA LEU A 101 -4.66 -3.16 -6.43
C LEU A 101 -4.89 -3.75 -7.83
N TYR A 102 -4.07 -4.70 -8.25
CA TYR A 102 -4.20 -5.36 -9.55
C TYR A 102 -5.57 -6.04 -9.74
N LYS A 103 -6.08 -6.69 -8.70
CA LYS A 103 -7.38 -7.35 -8.72
C LYS A 103 -8.56 -6.38 -8.77
N MET A 104 -8.42 -5.23 -8.10
CA MET A 104 -9.42 -4.15 -8.15
C MET A 104 -9.39 -3.48 -9.52
N ASP A 105 -8.22 -2.96 -9.92
CA ASP A 105 -7.95 -2.31 -11.20
C ASP A 105 -6.44 -2.33 -11.53
N PRO A 106 -6.00 -3.02 -12.60
CA PRO A 106 -4.60 -3.06 -13.01
C PRO A 106 -3.95 -1.69 -13.20
N TRP A 107 -4.73 -0.66 -13.56
CA TRP A 107 -4.22 0.70 -13.73
C TRP A 107 -3.77 1.35 -12.41
N LEU A 108 -4.28 0.89 -11.26
CA LEU A 108 -3.84 1.35 -9.94
C LEU A 108 -2.35 1.12 -9.72
N LEU A 109 -1.73 0.12 -10.35
CA LEU A 109 -0.29 -0.08 -10.24
C LEU A 109 0.53 1.02 -10.92
N THR A 110 -0.07 1.77 -11.86
CA THR A 110 0.58 2.92 -12.52
C THR A 110 0.38 4.22 -11.74
N THR A 111 -0.62 4.29 -10.87
CA THR A 111 -1.01 5.50 -10.13
C THR A 111 -0.74 5.41 -8.62
N GLU A 112 -0.34 4.25 -8.12
CA GLU A 112 0.03 4.10 -6.73
C GLU A 112 1.38 4.77 -6.42
N LYS A 113 1.47 5.40 -5.25
CA LYS A 113 2.69 5.98 -4.68
C LYS A 113 2.85 5.54 -3.24
N ILE A 114 4.02 5.06 -2.84
CA ILE A 114 4.26 4.59 -1.46
C ILE A 114 5.04 5.61 -0.66
N SER A 115 4.64 5.85 0.59
CA SER A 115 5.49 6.49 1.59
C SER A 115 6.57 5.52 2.08
N LEU A 116 7.83 5.83 1.85
CA LEU A 116 8.97 4.94 2.08
C LEU A 116 10.00 5.56 3.01
N LYS A 117 10.81 4.70 3.63
CA LYS A 117 11.98 5.14 4.40
C LYS A 117 13.05 5.69 3.45
N GLN A 118 13.53 6.90 3.71
CA GLN A 118 14.48 7.63 2.83
C GLN A 118 15.70 6.81 2.39
N PRO A 119 16.40 6.07 3.27
CA PRO A 119 17.51 5.19 2.86
C PRO A 119 17.22 4.19 1.74
N LEU A 120 15.96 3.81 1.50
CA LEU A 120 15.61 2.86 0.43
C LEU A 120 15.92 3.43 -0.97
N LYS A 121 16.02 4.76 -1.12
CA LYS A 121 16.39 5.40 -2.38
C LYS A 121 17.80 4.99 -2.85
N CYS A 122 18.67 4.57 -1.94
CA CYS A 122 20.05 4.22 -2.25
C CYS A 122 20.24 2.77 -2.73
N ILE A 123 19.19 1.95 -2.73
CA ILE A 123 19.27 0.56 -3.16
C ILE A 123 19.42 0.51 -4.69
N PRO A 124 20.48 -0.12 -5.25
CA PRO A 124 20.63 -0.26 -6.69
C PRO A 124 19.46 -1.02 -7.33
N GLY A 125 19.03 -0.57 -8.51
CA GLY A 125 17.85 -1.10 -9.20
C GLY A 125 16.55 -0.65 -8.53
N ALA A 126 16.13 -1.30 -7.45
CA ALA A 126 14.85 -1.02 -6.81
C ALA A 126 14.73 0.43 -6.31
N GLY A 127 15.74 0.98 -5.64
CA GLY A 127 15.74 2.36 -5.16
C GLY A 127 15.81 3.40 -6.28
N TRP A 128 16.45 3.08 -7.41
CA TRP A 128 16.44 3.92 -8.61
C TRP A 128 15.07 3.94 -9.27
N ALA A 129 14.43 2.77 -9.40
CA ALA A 129 13.06 2.66 -9.89
C ALA A 129 12.09 3.44 -8.99
N MET A 130 12.18 3.31 -7.66
CA MET A 130 11.33 4.05 -6.71
C MET A 130 11.52 5.57 -6.82
N GLN A 131 12.75 6.05 -7.06
CA GLN A 131 13.01 7.47 -7.33
C GLN A 131 12.39 7.90 -8.67
N CYS A 132 12.56 7.11 -9.72
CA CYS A 132 11.90 7.36 -11.00
C CYS A 132 10.37 7.36 -10.87
N ALA A 133 9.82 6.53 -9.98
CA ALA A 133 8.38 6.48 -9.65
C ALA A 133 7.88 7.74 -8.93
N ALA A 134 8.77 8.63 -8.48
CA ALA A 134 8.43 9.73 -7.58
C ALA A 134 7.67 9.25 -6.32
N TYR A 135 8.13 8.16 -5.71
CA TYR A 135 7.64 7.73 -4.39
C TYR A 135 8.02 8.73 -3.28
N LEU A 136 7.25 8.74 -2.20
CA LEU A 136 7.39 9.70 -1.11
C LEU A 136 8.40 9.20 -0.06
N PHE A 137 9.65 9.65 -0.16
CA PHE A 137 10.71 9.25 0.77
C PHE A 137 10.75 10.12 2.03
N LEU A 138 10.57 9.50 3.20
CA LEU A 138 10.51 10.18 4.51
C LEU A 138 11.65 9.75 5.44
N GLU A 139 12.16 10.69 6.22
CA GLU A 139 13.28 10.56 7.15
C GLU A 139 12.84 10.20 8.58
N ARG A 140 11.53 10.16 8.84
CA ARG A 140 10.95 10.00 10.19
C ARG A 140 11.30 11.19 11.10
N ASN A 141 11.44 12.36 10.50
CA ASN A 141 11.65 13.63 11.17
C ASN A 141 10.61 14.62 10.65
N TYR A 142 9.69 15.02 11.52
CA TYR A 142 8.58 15.88 11.14
C TYR A 142 8.99 17.15 10.39
N LYS A 143 10.13 17.77 10.77
CA LYS A 143 10.52 19.06 10.18
C LYS A 143 10.93 18.89 8.71
N SER A 144 11.78 17.92 8.38
CA SER A 144 12.18 17.66 6.99
C SER A 144 11.08 16.96 6.20
N ASP A 145 10.32 16.08 6.84
CA ASP A 145 9.22 15.34 6.20
C ASP A 145 8.06 16.28 5.81
N ALA A 146 7.81 17.36 6.56
CA ALA A 146 6.76 18.32 6.23
C ALA A 146 7.01 18.99 4.87
N ASP A 147 8.22 19.51 4.66
CA ASP A 147 8.61 20.14 3.39
C ASP A 147 8.53 19.14 2.24
N THR A 148 9.05 17.92 2.47
CA THR A 148 9.02 16.83 1.47
C THR A 148 7.59 16.45 1.08
N ILE A 149 6.67 16.33 2.03
CA ILE A 149 5.26 16.04 1.78
C ILE A 149 4.61 17.18 0.97
N ASN A 150 4.87 18.44 1.33
CA ASN A 150 4.36 19.58 0.58
C ASN A 150 4.84 19.59 -0.87
N ASP A 151 6.13 19.38 -1.10
CA ASP A 151 6.74 19.43 -2.42
C ASP A 151 6.24 18.29 -3.31
N MET A 152 6.17 17.06 -2.76
CA MET A 152 5.69 15.90 -3.49
C MET A 152 4.21 16.00 -3.84
N ILE A 153 3.35 16.47 -2.92
CA ILE A 153 1.92 16.66 -3.23
C ILE A 153 1.73 17.79 -4.25
N THR A 154 2.53 18.86 -4.17
CA THR A 154 2.53 19.93 -5.18
C THR A 154 2.92 19.37 -6.55
N TYR A 155 4.00 18.59 -6.62
CA TYR A 155 4.42 17.91 -7.84
C TYR A 155 3.33 16.99 -8.42
N TYR A 156 2.71 16.16 -7.58
CA TYR A 156 1.63 15.26 -8.00
C TYR A 156 0.44 16.00 -8.61
N LYS A 157 0.07 17.14 -8.03
CA LYS A 157 -0.95 18.03 -8.59
C LYS A 157 -0.51 18.63 -9.92
N ASP A 158 0.70 19.19 -9.97
CA ASP A 158 1.16 19.98 -11.12
C ASP A 158 1.37 19.13 -12.37
N VAL A 159 1.72 17.84 -12.21
CA VAL A 159 1.78 16.90 -13.35
C VAL A 159 0.38 16.49 -13.85
N GLY A 160 -0.69 16.85 -13.12
CA GLY A 160 -2.07 16.64 -13.57
C GLY A 160 -2.53 15.18 -13.54
N ARG A 161 -1.85 14.31 -12.79
CA ARG A 161 -2.23 12.89 -12.63
C ARG A 161 -2.98 12.69 -11.32
N HIS A 162 -3.67 11.57 -11.17
CA HIS A 162 -4.44 11.23 -9.97
C HIS A 162 -3.77 10.05 -9.28
N TYR A 163 -3.07 10.34 -8.18
CA TYR A 163 -2.31 9.32 -7.45
C TYR A 163 -3.02 8.87 -6.18
N GLN A 164 -2.89 7.57 -5.89
CA GLN A 164 -3.33 6.97 -4.64
C GLN A 164 -2.09 6.72 -3.78
N ILE A 165 -1.94 7.53 -2.72
CA ILE A 165 -0.72 7.56 -1.93
C ILE A 165 -0.87 6.64 -0.72
N LEU A 166 -0.12 5.54 -0.67
CA LEU A 166 -0.08 4.61 0.45
C LEU A 166 0.77 5.17 1.60
N LEU A 167 0.14 5.34 2.75
CA LEU A 167 0.74 5.70 4.02
C LEU A 167 0.55 4.56 5.02
N PHE A 168 1.59 4.29 5.80
CA PHE A 168 1.53 3.45 7.00
C PHE A 168 1.62 4.34 8.25
N PRO A 169 0.49 4.75 8.85
CA PRO A 169 0.51 5.68 9.98
C PRO A 169 1.25 5.16 11.22
N GLU A 170 1.46 3.85 11.33
CA GLU A 170 2.30 3.23 12.37
C GLU A 170 3.78 3.66 12.27
N GLY A 171 4.25 4.00 11.06
CA GLY A 171 5.61 4.46 10.77
C GLY A 171 6.68 3.36 10.78
N THR A 172 6.32 2.14 11.16
CA THR A 172 7.18 0.95 11.12
C THR A 172 6.30 -0.30 11.17
N ASP A 173 6.86 -1.44 10.75
CA ASP A 173 6.21 -2.75 10.85
C ASP A 173 6.05 -3.22 12.30
N HIS A 174 5.04 -4.06 12.54
CA HIS A 174 4.69 -4.64 13.84
C HIS A 174 5.68 -5.73 14.30
N SER A 175 6.96 -5.37 14.43
CA SER A 175 7.99 -6.20 15.06
C SER A 175 7.84 -6.23 16.58
N LYS A 176 8.37 -7.27 17.25
CA LYS A 176 8.38 -7.37 18.73
C LYS A 176 8.95 -6.12 19.41
N ARG A 177 10.00 -5.53 18.82
CA ARG A 177 10.62 -4.29 19.31
C ARG A 177 9.71 -3.08 19.16
N ALA A 178 9.00 -2.98 18.03
CA ALA A 178 8.09 -1.87 17.77
C ALA A 178 6.85 -1.97 18.68
N ALA A 179 6.29 -3.17 18.85
CA ALA A 179 5.19 -3.44 19.79
C ALA A 179 5.53 -2.98 21.20
N LYS A 180 6.68 -3.43 21.75
CA LYS A 180 7.14 -3.01 23.08
C LYS A 180 7.21 -1.48 23.24
N ARG A 181 7.74 -0.77 22.24
CA ARG A 181 7.81 0.70 22.25
C ARG A 181 6.43 1.36 22.17
N SER A 182 5.51 0.75 21.42
CA SER A 182 4.12 1.21 21.36
C SER A 182 3.42 1.02 22.70
N ASP A 183 3.67 -0.09 23.39
CA ASP A 183 3.13 -0.36 24.72
C ASP A 183 3.67 0.62 25.76
N GLU A 184 4.98 0.87 25.78
CA GLU A 184 5.61 1.88 26.64
C GLU A 184 5.00 3.27 26.41
N PHE A 185 4.81 3.66 25.14
CA PHE A 185 4.14 4.92 24.78
C PHE A 185 2.69 4.96 25.28
N ALA A 186 1.95 3.86 25.12
CA ALA A 186 0.55 3.77 25.54
C ALA A 186 0.42 3.88 27.06
N MET A 187 1.24 3.15 27.83
CA MET A 187 1.25 3.20 29.30
C MET A 187 1.57 4.60 29.82
N GLN A 188 2.57 5.28 29.24
CA GLN A 188 2.95 6.65 29.64
C GLN A 188 1.83 7.68 29.38
N ARG A 189 0.96 7.41 28.40
CA ARG A 189 -0.09 8.32 27.95
C ARG A 189 -1.49 7.91 28.43
N GLY A 190 -1.61 6.83 29.19
CA GLY A 190 -2.90 6.26 29.61
C GLY A 190 -3.76 5.79 28.44
N LEU A 191 -3.14 5.34 27.35
CA LEU A 191 -3.82 4.81 26.16
C LEU A 191 -4.01 3.28 26.28
N PRO A 192 -4.99 2.69 25.58
CA PRO A 192 -5.14 1.24 25.52
C PRO A 192 -3.90 0.58 24.88
N ILE A 193 -3.59 -0.62 25.34
CA ILE A 193 -2.60 -1.50 24.72
C ILE A 193 -3.23 -2.14 23.48
N TYR A 194 -2.48 -2.17 22.38
CA TYR A 194 -2.88 -2.81 21.13
C TYR A 194 -1.94 -4.00 20.88
N HIS A 195 -2.51 -5.13 20.48
CA HIS A 195 -1.81 -6.39 20.26
C HIS A 195 -1.56 -6.68 18.77
N PHE A 196 -2.36 -6.12 17.87
CA PHE A 196 -2.29 -6.40 16.43
C PHE A 196 -1.80 -5.21 15.60
N VAL A 197 -1.98 -3.98 16.08
CA VAL A 197 -1.50 -2.73 15.45
C VAL A 197 -0.66 -1.88 16.41
N LEU A 198 0.19 -1.01 15.85
CA LEU A 198 0.87 0.03 16.63
C LEU A 198 0.04 1.32 16.66
N HIS A 199 0.22 2.16 17.69
CA HIS A 199 -0.44 3.47 17.76
C HIS A 199 -0.01 4.38 16.58
N PRO A 200 -0.96 5.05 15.88
CA PRO A 200 -0.65 5.82 14.69
C PRO A 200 0.06 7.15 15.02
N ARG A 201 0.94 7.58 14.12
CA ARG A 201 1.60 8.89 14.14
C ARG A 201 0.65 9.97 13.61
N THR A 202 -0.22 10.43 14.50
CA THR A 202 -1.30 11.39 14.17
C THR A 202 -0.79 12.68 13.52
N LYS A 203 0.34 13.24 13.98
CA LYS A 203 0.85 14.52 13.48
C LYS A 203 1.17 14.50 11.97
N GLY A 204 1.85 13.45 11.50
CA GLY A 204 2.21 13.30 10.08
C GLY A 204 0.99 13.05 9.21
N PHE A 205 0.07 12.19 9.69
CA PHE A 205 -1.20 11.94 9.02
C PHE A 205 -2.04 13.22 8.85
N SER A 206 -2.27 13.96 9.95
CA SER A 206 -3.06 15.19 9.91
C SER A 206 -2.41 16.21 8.97
N TYR A 207 -1.09 16.37 9.05
CA TYR A 207 -0.36 17.29 8.15
C TYR A 207 -0.54 16.91 6.68
N MET A 208 -0.37 15.63 6.33
CA MET A 208 -0.54 15.16 4.95
C MET A 208 -1.94 15.44 4.42
N ILE A 209 -2.98 15.16 5.20
CA ILE A 209 -4.37 15.49 4.84
C ILE A 209 -4.53 16.99 4.59
N GLN A 210 -4.01 17.85 5.48
CA GLN A 210 -4.13 19.31 5.31
C GLN A 210 -3.43 19.80 4.06
N VAL A 211 -2.22 19.30 3.76
CA VAL A 211 -1.51 19.66 2.53
C VAL A 211 -2.31 19.21 1.31
N MET A 212 -2.81 17.98 1.28
CA MET A 212 -3.61 17.51 0.15
C MET A 212 -4.89 18.35 -0.03
N ARG A 213 -5.56 18.75 1.06
CA ARG A 213 -6.71 19.67 1.03
C ARG A 213 -6.36 21.05 0.50
N GLN A 214 -5.29 21.65 1.02
CA GLN A 214 -4.80 22.97 0.60
C GLN A 214 -4.47 23.00 -0.90
N LYS A 215 -3.97 21.89 -1.43
CA LYS A 215 -3.66 21.73 -2.86
C LYS A 215 -4.88 21.25 -3.66
N SER A 216 -6.04 21.03 -3.05
CA SER A 216 -7.24 20.46 -3.71
C SER A 216 -6.95 19.12 -4.40
N TYR A 217 -6.13 18.30 -3.76
CA TYR A 217 -5.61 17.03 -4.24
C TYR A 217 -5.98 15.86 -3.33
N LEU A 218 -7.06 15.99 -2.55
CA LEU A 218 -7.66 14.90 -1.79
C LEU A 218 -9.12 14.76 -2.24
N LYS A 219 -9.55 13.55 -2.59
CA LYS A 219 -10.97 13.23 -2.78
C LYS A 219 -11.46 12.18 -1.80
N ASN A 220 -10.63 11.17 -1.56
CA ASN A 220 -10.99 10.04 -0.71
C ASN A 220 -9.82 9.64 0.19
N VAL A 221 -10.18 9.05 1.34
CA VAL A 221 -9.26 8.26 2.16
C VAL A 221 -9.75 6.81 2.16
N TYR A 222 -8.88 5.89 1.74
CA TYR A 222 -9.16 4.46 1.79
C TYR A 222 -8.47 3.85 3.00
N ASP A 223 -9.27 3.34 3.92
CA ASP A 223 -8.82 2.65 5.10
C ASP A 223 -8.73 1.15 4.85
N ILE A 224 -7.52 0.60 4.90
CA ILE A 224 -7.25 -0.81 4.58
C ILE A 224 -6.81 -1.55 5.83
N THR A 225 -7.48 -2.65 6.12
CA THR A 225 -7.04 -3.62 7.13
C THR A 225 -6.47 -4.84 6.43
N VAL A 226 -5.18 -5.12 6.68
CA VAL A 226 -4.50 -6.33 6.20
C VAL A 226 -4.34 -7.35 7.34
N GLY A 227 -4.68 -8.61 7.05
CA GLY A 227 -4.57 -9.74 7.96
C GLY A 227 -4.01 -10.98 7.27
N TYR A 228 -3.26 -11.78 8.03
CA TYR A 228 -2.62 -13.01 7.55
C TYR A 228 -3.23 -14.18 8.31
N PRO A 229 -4.01 -15.07 7.68
CA PRO A 229 -4.76 -16.10 8.38
C PRO A 229 -3.84 -17.18 8.97
N ASP A 230 -2.66 -17.39 8.38
CA ASP A 230 -1.76 -18.49 8.66
C ASP A 230 -0.34 -18.01 9.05
N GLU A 231 0.64 -18.07 8.14
CA GLU A 231 2.01 -17.67 8.38
C GLU A 231 2.19 -16.14 8.21
N ILE A 232 2.77 -15.49 9.22
CA ILE A 232 3.21 -14.09 9.13
C ILE A 232 4.68 -14.09 8.74
N VAL A 233 4.96 -13.86 7.47
CA VAL A 233 6.34 -13.72 6.97
C VAL A 233 6.79 -12.28 7.19
N SER A 234 7.70 -12.09 8.14
CA SER A 234 8.01 -10.77 8.71
C SER A 234 8.93 -9.92 7.82
N SER A 235 9.80 -10.56 7.03
CA SER A 235 10.85 -9.87 6.27
C SER A 235 11.31 -10.59 5.01
N GLU A 236 11.97 -9.84 4.14
CA GLU A 236 12.62 -10.29 2.90
C GLU A 236 13.65 -11.40 3.18
N LEU A 237 14.38 -11.28 4.30
CA LEU A 237 15.38 -12.28 4.73
C LEU A 237 14.72 -13.62 5.08
N GLU A 238 13.52 -13.58 5.65
CA GLU A 238 12.77 -14.78 6.01
C GLU A 238 12.31 -15.53 4.75
N ILE A 239 11.83 -14.81 3.72
CA ILE A 239 11.58 -15.38 2.39
C ILE A 239 12.87 -15.99 1.83
N LEU A 240 13.98 -15.25 1.87
CA LEU A 240 15.24 -15.70 1.30
C LEU A 240 15.73 -17.00 1.97
N GLN A 241 15.73 -17.06 3.30
CA GLN A 241 16.24 -18.19 4.07
C GLN A 241 15.29 -19.39 4.03
N ASN A 242 13.99 -19.15 4.24
CA ASN A 242 13.03 -20.22 4.48
C ASN A 242 12.20 -20.58 3.24
N GLY A 243 12.20 -19.74 2.20
CA GLY A 243 11.37 -19.88 1.00
C GLY A 243 9.88 -19.94 1.30
N ARG A 244 9.43 -19.35 2.41
CA ARG A 244 8.03 -19.39 2.85
C ARG A 244 7.31 -18.12 2.45
N PHE A 245 6.06 -18.30 2.06
CA PHE A 245 5.11 -17.25 1.73
C PHE A 245 3.81 -17.56 2.47
N PRO A 246 3.01 -16.54 2.84
CA PRO A 246 1.69 -16.79 3.41
C PRO A 246 0.83 -17.57 2.41
N HIS A 247 0.03 -18.53 2.87
CA HIS A 247 -0.91 -19.23 1.98
C HIS A 247 -2.03 -18.31 1.51
N ALA A 248 -2.39 -17.32 2.34
CA ALA A 248 -3.38 -16.32 1.99
C ALA A 248 -3.08 -14.95 2.61
N VAL A 249 -3.57 -13.89 1.99
CA VAL A 249 -3.55 -12.52 2.52
C VAL A 249 -4.94 -11.92 2.37
N HIS A 250 -5.46 -11.36 3.46
CA HIS A 250 -6.79 -10.78 3.51
C HIS A 250 -6.69 -9.26 3.59
N PHE A 251 -7.43 -8.58 2.73
CA PHE A 251 -7.60 -7.15 2.71
C PHE A 251 -9.08 -6.80 2.85
N ASP A 252 -9.38 -5.84 3.70
CA ASP A 252 -10.69 -5.20 3.70
C ASP A 252 -10.53 -3.69 3.59
N VAL A 253 -11.26 -3.10 2.65
CA VAL A 253 -11.13 -1.69 2.27
C VAL A 253 -12.41 -0.93 2.62
N LYS A 254 -12.26 0.21 3.29
CA LYS A 254 -13.36 1.12 3.59
C LYS A 254 -13.06 2.51 3.06
N LYS A 255 -13.98 3.07 2.27
CA LYS A 255 -13.87 4.40 1.67
C LYS A 255 -14.47 5.48 2.59
N TYR A 256 -13.75 6.59 2.72
CA TYR A 256 -14.23 7.84 3.33
C TYR A 256 -14.04 8.99 2.34
N ASN A 257 -15.07 9.79 2.11
CA ASN A 257 -14.92 10.97 1.26
C ASN A 257 -14.22 12.09 2.06
N GLU A 258 -13.55 13.02 1.35
CA GLU A 258 -12.90 14.18 1.95
C GLU A 258 -13.84 14.97 2.88
N ASN A 259 -15.11 15.11 2.48
CA ASN A 259 -16.14 15.84 3.19
C ASN A 259 -16.55 15.19 4.52
N ASP A 260 -16.33 13.88 4.67
CA ASP A 260 -16.68 13.12 5.87
C ASP A 260 -15.60 13.21 6.96
N LEU A 261 -14.42 13.75 6.61
CA LEU A 261 -13.27 13.86 7.50
C LEU A 261 -13.31 15.17 8.31
N PRO A 262 -12.91 15.16 9.59
CA PRO A 262 -12.79 16.38 10.38
C PRO A 262 -11.89 17.44 9.72
N LYS A 263 -12.21 18.72 9.92
CA LYS A 263 -11.51 19.84 9.25
C LYS A 263 -10.20 20.22 9.94
N ASP A 264 -10.14 20.15 11.26
CA ASP A 264 -8.98 20.55 12.05
C ASP A 264 -8.05 19.37 12.40
N ASN A 265 -6.82 19.69 12.80
CA ASN A 265 -5.79 18.70 13.10
C ASN A 265 -6.11 17.83 14.33
N CYS A 266 -6.83 18.37 15.32
CA CYS A 266 -7.22 17.63 16.52
C CYS A 266 -8.32 16.61 16.16
N GLY A 267 -9.32 17.04 15.40
CA GLY A 267 -10.36 16.18 14.84
C GLY A 267 -9.77 15.04 14.00
N LEU A 268 -8.82 15.33 13.10
CA LEU A 268 -8.14 14.31 12.30
C LEU A 268 -7.33 13.33 13.15
N ALA A 269 -6.65 13.82 14.20
CA ALA A 269 -5.92 12.95 15.14
C ALA A 269 -6.87 12.02 15.92
N ASN A 270 -8.02 12.52 16.35
CA ASN A 270 -9.04 11.71 17.02
C ASN A 270 -9.66 10.68 16.06
N TRP A 271 -9.91 11.08 14.81
CA TRP A 271 -10.46 10.20 13.78
C TRP A 271 -9.53 9.03 13.48
N ILE A 272 -8.23 9.27 13.25
CA ILE A 272 -7.30 8.17 12.97
C ILE A 272 -7.09 7.26 14.18
N ASN A 273 -7.09 7.81 15.40
CA ASN A 273 -7.03 7.00 16.62
C ASN A 273 -8.28 6.11 16.78
N LYS A 274 -9.46 6.62 16.42
CA LYS A 274 -10.71 5.85 16.40
C LYS A 274 -10.62 4.72 15.37
N ILE A 275 -10.18 5.00 14.15
CA ILE A 275 -9.98 3.97 13.11
C ILE A 275 -8.99 2.90 13.58
N TRP A 276 -7.87 3.28 14.20
CA TRP A 276 -6.90 2.29 14.70
C TRP A 276 -7.47 1.41 15.80
N ARG A 277 -8.32 1.94 16.68
CA ARG A 277 -9.04 1.14 17.67
C ARG A 277 -10.01 0.16 17.01
N GLU A 278 -10.73 0.59 15.97
CA GLU A 278 -11.60 -0.29 15.19
C GLU A 278 -10.78 -1.39 14.49
N LYS A 279 -9.63 -1.07 13.91
CA LYS A 279 -8.72 -2.06 13.30
C LYS A 279 -8.22 -3.08 14.30
N GLU A 280 -7.83 -2.66 15.50
CA GLU A 280 -7.41 -3.56 16.57
C GLU A 280 -8.50 -4.60 16.86
N ASN A 281 -9.73 -4.15 17.10
CA ASN A 281 -10.87 -5.04 17.37
C ASN A 281 -11.18 -5.98 16.19
N ARG A 282 -11.05 -5.48 14.95
CA ARG A 282 -11.28 -6.28 13.73
C ARG A 282 -10.22 -7.36 13.56
N LEU A 283 -8.96 -7.02 13.80
CA LEU A 283 -7.86 -7.97 13.76
C LEU A 283 -7.98 -8.98 14.91
N GLU A 284 -8.38 -8.54 16.10
CA GLU A 284 -8.67 -9.44 17.21
C GLU A 284 -9.74 -10.47 16.83
N ASN A 285 -10.87 -10.05 16.27
CA ASN A 285 -11.91 -10.95 15.79
C ASN A 285 -11.42 -11.87 14.66
N PHE A 286 -10.61 -11.35 13.74
CA PHE A 286 -10.00 -12.13 12.66
C PHE A 286 -9.09 -13.24 13.21
N TYR A 287 -8.25 -12.94 14.21
CA TYR A 287 -7.31 -13.91 14.78
C TYR A 287 -7.94 -14.86 15.83
N LYS A 288 -9.09 -14.50 16.42
CA LYS A 288 -9.89 -15.37 17.29
C LYS A 288 -10.51 -16.56 16.56
N ALA A 289 -10.81 -16.40 15.27
CA ALA A 289 -11.35 -17.48 14.45
C ALA A 289 -10.28 -18.53 14.12
N ASP A 290 -10.73 -19.77 13.88
CA ASP A 290 -9.89 -20.85 13.37
C ASP A 290 -9.24 -20.46 12.05
N VAL A 291 -7.98 -20.88 11.85
CA VAL A 291 -7.16 -20.54 10.66
C VAL A 291 -7.91 -20.73 9.33
N SER A 292 -8.70 -21.82 9.21
CA SER A 292 -9.48 -22.12 8.00
C SER A 292 -10.69 -21.19 7.77
N HIS A 293 -11.15 -20.50 8.81
CA HIS A 293 -12.32 -19.62 8.80
C HIS A 293 -11.96 -18.14 8.99
N ARG A 294 -10.68 -17.79 9.13
CA ARG A 294 -10.24 -16.40 9.26
C ARG A 294 -10.57 -15.62 7.99
N GLN A 295 -11.57 -14.77 8.08
CA GLN A 295 -11.98 -13.86 7.02
C GLN A 295 -12.44 -12.55 7.65
N PHE A 296 -12.17 -11.42 7.00
CA PHE A 296 -12.79 -10.17 7.41
C PHE A 296 -14.27 -10.19 7.06
N LEU A 297 -15.09 -9.73 8.00
CA LEU A 297 -16.44 -9.30 7.67
C LEU A 297 -16.32 -8.02 6.83
N PRO A 298 -16.94 -7.98 5.64
CA PRO A 298 -16.78 -6.86 4.74
C PRO A 298 -17.29 -5.56 5.38
N CYS A 299 -16.50 -4.48 5.34
CA CYS A 299 -16.94 -3.19 5.90
C CYS A 299 -18.07 -2.53 5.11
N SER A 300 -18.22 -2.89 3.84
CA SER A 300 -19.37 -2.50 3.01
C SER A 300 -19.99 -3.75 2.40
N GLU A 301 -21.32 -3.77 2.24
CA GLU A 301 -22.02 -4.86 1.56
C GLU A 301 -21.64 -5.01 0.08
N LYS A 302 -20.81 -4.10 -0.44
CA LYS A 302 -20.76 -3.82 -1.87
C LYS A 302 -19.91 -4.82 -2.64
N GLU A 303 -18.77 -5.31 -2.16
CA GLU A 303 -17.91 -6.16 -3.02
C GLU A 303 -17.11 -7.24 -2.27
N LYS A 304 -17.22 -8.48 -2.76
CA LYS A 304 -16.26 -9.57 -2.54
C LYS A 304 -15.56 -9.84 -3.86
N TRP A 305 -14.25 -9.69 -3.90
CA TRP A 305 -13.46 -9.89 -5.12
C TRP A 305 -13.09 -11.37 -5.29
N PRO A 306 -12.92 -11.86 -6.53
CA PRO A 306 -12.52 -13.24 -6.77
C PRO A 306 -11.12 -13.53 -6.24
N VAL A 307 -10.99 -14.65 -5.51
CA VAL A 307 -9.74 -15.09 -4.89
C VAL A 307 -8.66 -15.36 -5.94
N HIS A 308 -9.04 -15.97 -7.07
CA HIS A 308 -8.15 -16.21 -8.20
C HIS A 308 -8.26 -15.08 -9.21
N THR A 309 -7.10 -14.63 -9.69
CA THR A 309 -7.03 -13.64 -10.77
C THR A 309 -7.41 -14.32 -12.08
N ALA A 310 -8.43 -13.78 -12.76
CA ALA A 310 -8.72 -14.15 -14.14
C ALA A 310 -7.91 -13.24 -15.08
N GLY A 311 -7.63 -13.69 -16.31
CA GLY A 311 -6.85 -12.90 -17.27
C GLY A 311 -7.37 -11.48 -17.46
N ILE A 312 -6.47 -10.54 -17.77
CA ILE A 312 -6.71 -9.07 -17.85
C ILE A 312 -7.99 -8.73 -18.62
N ALA A 313 -8.25 -9.42 -19.74
CA ALA A 313 -9.45 -9.20 -20.55
C ALA A 313 -10.76 -9.49 -19.79
N LEU A 314 -10.79 -10.51 -18.94
CA LEU A 314 -11.97 -10.85 -18.13
C LEU A 314 -12.18 -9.87 -16.97
N GLN A 315 -11.08 -9.33 -16.41
CA GLN A 315 -11.15 -8.31 -15.36
C GLN A 315 -11.67 -6.98 -15.90
N LEU A 316 -11.13 -6.49 -17.01
CA LEU A 316 -11.60 -5.27 -17.67
C LEU A 316 -13.06 -5.40 -18.12
N PHE A 317 -13.46 -6.59 -18.62
CA PHE A 317 -14.85 -6.86 -18.98
C PHE A 317 -15.78 -6.83 -17.76
N LYS A 318 -15.39 -7.43 -16.63
CA LYS A 318 -16.18 -7.40 -15.38
C LYS A 318 -16.26 -5.99 -14.79
N GLN A 319 -15.19 -5.21 -14.83
CA GLN A 319 -15.21 -3.81 -14.41
C GLN A 319 -16.16 -2.97 -15.26
N GLN A 320 -16.13 -3.11 -16.59
CA GLN A 320 -17.07 -2.42 -17.47
C GLN A 320 -18.52 -2.79 -17.13
N GLN A 321 -18.81 -4.06 -16.84
CA GLN A 321 -20.14 -4.47 -16.43
C GLN A 321 -20.56 -3.92 -15.06
N GLN A 322 -19.66 -3.89 -14.07
CA GLN A 322 -19.94 -3.30 -12.76
C GLN A 322 -20.18 -1.80 -12.84
N GLN A 323 -19.41 -1.08 -13.66
CA GLN A 323 -19.56 0.36 -13.86
C GLN A 323 -20.87 0.69 -14.60
N GLN A 324 -21.28 -0.13 -15.56
CA GLN A 324 -22.59 -0.02 -16.21
C GLN A 324 -23.74 -0.28 -15.23
N GLN A 325 -23.63 -1.27 -14.35
CA GLN A 325 -24.65 -1.57 -13.34
C GLN A 325 -24.75 -0.49 -12.25
N MET A 326 -23.64 0.14 -11.87
CA MET A 326 -23.68 1.28 -10.95
C MET A 326 -24.35 2.49 -11.59
N ASN A 327 -24.05 2.80 -12.85
CA ASN A 327 -24.67 3.93 -13.55
C ASN A 327 -26.19 3.73 -13.73
N GLN A 328 -26.66 2.50 -13.95
CA GLN A 328 -28.09 2.18 -14.03
C GLN A 328 -28.85 2.26 -12.70
N LYS A 329 -28.17 2.36 -11.54
CA LYS A 329 -28.82 2.56 -10.22
C LYS A 329 -29.02 4.03 -9.86
N PHE A 330 -28.50 4.94 -10.67
CA PHE A 330 -28.62 6.39 -10.48
C PHE A 330 -29.47 7.08 -11.58
N GLU A 331 -30.09 6.28 -12.46
CA GLU A 331 -31.24 6.65 -13.30
C GLU A 331 -32.51 6.08 -12.66
#